data_AF-A0ABC9GKG7-F1
#
_entry.id   AF-A0ABC9GKG7-F1
#
_cell.length_a   1.000
_cell.length_b   1.000
_cell.length_c   1.000
_cell.angle_alpha   90.00
_cell.angle_beta   90.00
_cell.angle_gamma   90.00
#
_symmetry.space_group_name_H-M   'P 1'
#
loop_
_entity.id
_entity.type
_entity.pdbx_description
1 polymer ?
#
loop_
_entity_poly.entity_id
_entity_poly.type
_entity_poly.pdbx_seq_one_letter_code
_entity_poly.pdbx_strand_id
1 'polypeptide(L)'
;MAATSSASAAVALVSLSFPASTSCSRVSASRHHGPRPFRAATIRCSSASSPNVSQGAPAPAPPKPQIELEFVGPKPEADGSYPVDRAEAASGEKLLRDIMNENKIELYAAYGKVMNCGGGGSCGTCIVEIIDGKELLNERTNTENRYLKKKPESWRLACQTIVGNKENSGCGPTAAPVEEMIVQNHTTC
;
A
#
# COMPACT_ATOMS: atom_id res chain seq x y z
N MET A 1 -8.25 50.54 -49.01
CA MET A 1 -6.77 50.42 -49.14
C MET A 1 -6.15 50.66 -47.78
N ALA A 2 -5.02 49.99 -47.50
CA ALA A 2 -4.22 49.94 -46.26
C ALA A 2 -4.60 48.80 -45.29
N ALA A 3 -3.69 48.01 -44.73
CA ALA A 3 -2.34 47.60 -45.14
C ALA A 3 -2.06 46.28 -44.40
N THR A 4 -1.39 45.34 -45.06
CA THR A 4 -0.94 44.06 -44.49
C THR A 4 0.27 44.29 -43.58
N SER A 5 0.39 43.58 -42.46
CA SER A 5 1.67 43.37 -41.79
C SER A 5 1.70 42.02 -41.07
N SER A 6 2.43 41.12 -41.71
CA SER A 6 2.92 39.83 -41.25
C SER A 6 4.12 40.01 -40.33
N ALA A 7 4.19 39.25 -39.22
CA ALA A 7 5.42 39.08 -38.45
C ALA A 7 5.63 37.60 -38.13
N SER A 8 6.82 37.14 -38.51
CA SER A 8 7.28 35.75 -38.50
C SER A 8 7.72 35.27 -37.11
N ALA A 9 7.74 33.94 -37.01
CA ALA A 9 8.05 33.11 -35.85
C ALA A 9 9.42 33.36 -35.18
N ALA A 10 9.48 33.11 -33.87
CA ALA A 10 10.69 32.68 -33.19
C ALA A 10 10.34 31.61 -32.14
N VAL A 11 10.71 30.38 -32.45
CA VAL A 11 10.72 29.22 -31.56
C VAL A 11 11.86 29.38 -30.55
N ALA A 12 11.53 29.54 -29.27
CA ALA A 12 12.51 29.53 -28.19
C ALA A 12 12.76 28.09 -27.73
N LEU A 13 13.96 27.59 -28.02
CA LEU A 13 14.46 26.28 -27.59
C LEU A 13 14.85 26.36 -26.11
N VAL A 14 14.11 25.68 -25.24
CA VAL A 14 14.44 25.52 -23.82
C VAL A 14 15.61 24.54 -23.70
N SER A 15 16.79 25.06 -23.34
CA SER A 15 17.96 24.26 -22.98
C SER A 15 17.76 23.60 -21.61
N LEU A 16 17.63 22.28 -21.60
CA LEU A 16 17.62 21.47 -20.37
C LEU A 16 19.06 21.13 -19.97
N SER A 17 19.50 21.66 -18.83
CA SER A 17 20.75 21.27 -18.18
C SER A 17 20.55 19.97 -17.41
N PHE A 18 21.21 18.91 -17.87
CA PHE A 18 21.28 17.61 -17.20
C PHE A 18 22.31 17.66 -16.04
N PRO A 19 21.96 17.24 -14.81
CA PRO A 19 22.98 16.99 -13.80
C PRO A 19 23.65 15.63 -14.06
N ALA A 20 24.95 15.69 -14.36
CA ALA A 20 25.84 14.54 -14.41
C ALA A 20 25.98 13.92 -13.01
N SER A 21 25.60 12.65 -12.87
CA SER A 21 25.86 11.84 -11.68
C SER A 21 27.07 10.95 -11.94
N THR A 22 28.23 11.29 -11.36
CA THR A 22 29.35 10.37 -11.23
C THR A 22 30.18 10.70 -10.00
N SER A 23 30.06 9.93 -8.92
CA SER A 23 31.22 9.25 -8.32
C SER A 23 30.88 8.54 -7.02
N CYS A 24 31.35 7.29 -7.02
CA CYS A 24 31.50 6.34 -5.94
C CYS A 24 32.13 6.91 -4.67
N SER A 25 31.51 6.59 -3.53
CA SER A 25 32.11 6.71 -2.21
C SER A 25 33.27 5.71 -2.07
N ARG A 26 34.50 6.22 -2.05
CA ARG A 26 35.67 5.47 -1.55
C ARG A 26 35.73 5.65 -0.04
N VAL A 27 35.42 4.60 0.72
CA VAL A 27 35.77 4.58 2.15
C VAL A 27 37.25 4.21 2.24
N SER A 28 38.06 5.17 2.70
CA SER A 28 39.47 4.96 2.99
C SER A 28 39.62 4.11 4.25
N ALA A 29 40.27 2.95 4.09
CA ALA A 29 40.76 2.14 5.18
C ALA A 29 41.89 2.91 5.90
N SER A 30 41.62 3.39 7.11
CA SER A 30 42.68 3.88 8.01
C SER A 30 43.29 2.71 8.77
N ARG A 31 44.57 2.44 8.46
CA ARG A 31 45.43 1.53 9.20
C ARG A 31 46.06 2.30 10.36
N HIS A 32 45.84 1.84 11.58
CA HIS A 32 46.74 2.15 12.70
C HIS A 32 47.35 0.86 13.25
N HIS A 33 48.68 0.91 13.31
CA HIS A 33 49.60 -0.13 13.77
C HIS A 33 49.51 -0.37 15.28
N GLY A 34 49.76 -1.61 15.70
CA GLY A 34 50.18 -1.93 17.06
C GLY A 34 50.29 -3.45 17.28
N PRO A 35 51.48 -4.01 17.55
CA PRO A 35 51.67 -5.45 17.72
C PRO A 35 51.58 -5.85 19.20
N ARG A 36 50.95 -6.99 19.51
CA ARG A 36 51.19 -7.71 20.77
C ARG A 36 51.14 -9.23 20.54
N PRO A 37 52.18 -9.98 20.95
CA PRO A 37 52.24 -11.42 20.81
C PRO A 37 51.72 -12.08 22.09
N PHE A 38 50.69 -12.92 22.02
CA PHE A 38 50.40 -13.84 23.12
C PHE A 38 49.93 -15.20 22.61
N ARG A 39 50.88 -16.13 22.70
CA ARG A 39 50.77 -17.54 23.12
C ARG A 39 49.68 -18.41 22.48
N ALA A 40 50.17 -19.37 21.71
CA ALA A 40 49.48 -20.61 21.38
C ALA A 40 49.01 -21.35 22.64
N ALA A 41 47.74 -21.77 22.62
CA ALA A 41 47.26 -22.87 23.43
C ALA A 41 46.49 -23.80 22.49
N THR A 42 47.07 -24.97 22.21
CA THR A 42 46.40 -26.07 21.54
C THR A 42 45.34 -26.61 22.49
N ILE A 43 44.08 -26.21 22.29
CA ILE A 43 42.94 -26.78 23.02
C ILE A 43 42.37 -27.92 22.19
N ARG A 44 42.56 -29.10 22.74
CA ARG A 44 42.10 -30.42 22.34
C ARG A 44 40.58 -30.44 22.16
N CYS A 45 40.10 -30.64 20.93
CA CYS A 45 38.68 -30.92 20.67
C CYS A 45 38.36 -32.34 21.16
N SER A 46 37.77 -32.45 22.34
CA SER A 46 37.11 -33.67 22.79
C SER A 46 35.62 -33.55 22.48
N SER A 47 35.17 -34.43 21.59
CA SER A 47 33.79 -34.78 21.31
C SER A 47 32.99 -34.99 22.60
N ALA A 48 32.10 -34.05 22.90
CA ALA A 48 31.04 -34.24 23.88
C ALA A 48 29.71 -34.02 23.16
N SER A 49 29.05 -35.14 22.91
CA SER A 49 27.68 -35.28 22.45
C SER A 49 26.78 -34.31 23.21
N SER A 50 26.27 -33.28 22.52
CA SER A 50 25.22 -32.43 23.07
C SER A 50 23.87 -33.06 22.76
N PRO A 51 22.98 -33.18 23.76
CA PRO A 51 21.70 -33.81 23.59
C PRO A 51 20.79 -32.94 22.73
N ASN A 52 20.05 -33.63 21.85
CA ASN A 52 18.87 -33.25 21.12
C ASN A 52 18.13 -32.01 21.72
N VAL A 53 18.40 -30.82 21.18
CA VAL A 53 17.49 -29.68 21.31
C VAL A 53 16.31 -30.00 20.43
N SER A 54 15.29 -30.58 21.06
CA SER A 54 13.96 -30.72 20.49
C SER A 54 13.56 -29.39 19.87
N GLN A 55 13.29 -29.44 18.57
CA GLN A 55 12.60 -28.39 17.85
C GLN A 55 11.25 -28.16 18.54
N GLY A 56 11.20 -27.18 19.43
CA GLY A 56 9.95 -26.52 19.76
C GLY A 56 9.51 -25.79 18.52
N ALA A 57 8.61 -26.41 17.74
CA ALA A 57 7.86 -25.71 16.72
C ALA A 57 7.27 -24.43 17.36
N PRO A 58 7.36 -23.26 16.72
CA PRO A 58 6.63 -22.09 17.18
C PRO A 58 5.16 -22.49 17.28
N ALA A 59 4.54 -22.25 18.43
CA ALA A 59 3.10 -22.35 18.57
C ALA A 59 2.46 -21.56 17.40
N PRO A 60 1.40 -22.08 16.75
CA PRO A 60 0.70 -21.33 15.72
C PRO A 60 0.33 -19.97 16.30
N ALA A 61 0.80 -18.89 15.67
CA ALA A 61 0.39 -17.55 16.04
C ALA A 61 -1.15 -17.50 16.09
N PRO A 62 -1.75 -16.81 17.07
CA PRO A 62 -3.19 -16.67 17.12
C PRO A 62 -3.70 -16.18 15.74
N PRO A 63 -4.77 -16.77 15.20
CA PRO A 63 -5.29 -16.38 13.90
C PRO A 63 -5.64 -14.90 13.94
N LYS A 64 -5.03 -14.11 13.05
CA LYS A 64 -5.36 -12.69 12.92
C LYS A 64 -6.86 -12.56 12.61
N PRO A 65 -7.54 -11.56 13.15
CA PRO A 65 -8.94 -11.29 12.83
C PRO A 65 -9.08 -10.99 11.34
N GLN A 66 -10.05 -11.67 10.74
CA GLN A 66 -10.35 -11.60 9.32
C GLN A 66 -11.55 -10.67 9.14
N ILE A 67 -11.42 -9.76 8.19
CA ILE A 67 -12.47 -8.82 7.78
C ILE A 67 -13.01 -9.33 6.45
N GLU A 68 -14.32 -9.57 6.37
CA GLU A 68 -15.02 -9.87 5.13
C GLU A 68 -15.48 -8.56 4.50
N LEU A 69 -15.08 -8.34 3.24
CA LEU A 69 -15.42 -7.16 2.46
C LEU A 69 -16.40 -7.54 1.37
N GLU A 70 -17.55 -6.87 1.35
CA GLU A 70 -18.51 -6.95 0.26
C GLU A 70 -18.35 -5.73 -0.65
N PHE A 71 -18.06 -5.97 -1.92
CA PHE A 71 -17.89 -4.92 -2.93
C PHE A 71 -19.09 -4.89 -3.84
N VAL A 72 -19.87 -3.82 -3.76
CA VAL A 72 -21.04 -3.61 -4.61
C VAL A 72 -20.60 -2.86 -5.87
N GLY A 73 -20.87 -3.47 -7.02
CA GLY A 73 -20.51 -2.89 -8.31
C GLY A 73 -21.33 -1.67 -8.69
N PRO A 74 -20.86 -0.86 -9.64
CA PRO A 74 -21.51 0.41 -10.02
C PRO A 74 -22.76 0.24 -10.90
N LYS A 75 -22.91 -0.89 -11.60
CA LYS A 75 -23.95 -1.09 -12.61
C LYS A 75 -24.88 -2.24 -12.21
N PRO A 76 -26.20 -2.04 -12.19
CA PRO A 76 -27.13 -3.14 -11.99
C PRO A 76 -27.10 -4.07 -13.21
N GLU A 77 -27.20 -5.36 -12.94
CA GLU A 77 -27.37 -6.41 -13.93
C GLU A 77 -28.78 -6.34 -14.56
N ALA A 78 -29.01 -7.17 -15.58
CA ALA A 78 -30.25 -7.15 -16.36
C ALA A 78 -31.50 -7.57 -15.54
N ASP A 79 -31.29 -8.23 -14.41
CA ASP A 79 -32.28 -8.62 -13.42
C ASP A 79 -32.57 -7.52 -12.37
N GLY A 80 -31.82 -6.41 -12.41
CA GLY A 80 -31.92 -5.31 -11.44
C GLY A 80 -31.08 -5.52 -10.17
N SER A 81 -30.34 -6.62 -10.05
CA SER A 81 -29.42 -6.86 -8.93
C SER A 81 -28.09 -6.15 -9.16
N TYR A 82 -27.41 -5.73 -8.09
CA TYR A 82 -26.03 -5.24 -8.19
C TYR A 82 -25.05 -6.42 -8.04
N PRO A 83 -23.98 -6.48 -8.85
CA PRO A 83 -22.96 -7.51 -8.66
C PRO A 83 -22.24 -7.25 -7.34
N VAL A 84 -22.18 -8.27 -6.48
CA VAL A 84 -21.48 -8.25 -5.20
C VAL A 84 -20.30 -9.20 -5.26
N ASP A 85 -19.09 -8.65 -5.15
CA ASP A 85 -17.86 -9.42 -5.01
C ASP A 85 -17.47 -9.50 -3.54
N ARG A 86 -17.09 -10.69 -3.06
CA ARG A 86 -16.63 -10.89 -1.67
C ARG A 86 -15.12 -11.03 -1.63
N ALA A 87 -14.48 -10.43 -0.63
CA ALA A 87 -13.07 -10.64 -0.35
C ALA A 87 -12.81 -10.78 1.15
N GLU A 88 -11.82 -11.58 1.51
CA GLU A 88 -11.36 -11.70 2.89
C GLU A 88 -9.98 -11.05 3.01
N ALA A 89 -9.78 -10.24 4.05
CA ALA A 89 -8.49 -9.62 4.32
C ALA A 89 -8.13 -9.70 5.81
N ALA A 90 -6.84 -9.94 6.09
CA ALA A 90 -6.32 -9.82 7.43
C ALA A 90 -6.28 -8.33 7.85
N SER A 91 -6.77 -8.06 9.05
CA SER A 91 -6.77 -6.71 9.61
C SER A 91 -5.36 -6.11 9.77
N GLY A 92 -5.23 -4.83 9.41
CA GLY A 92 -4.13 -3.95 9.80
C GLY A 92 -2.91 -3.96 8.87
N GLU A 93 -2.90 -4.77 7.82
CA GLU A 93 -1.73 -4.95 6.95
C GLU A 93 -1.96 -4.58 5.47
N LYS A 94 -3.21 -4.59 5.00
CA LYS A 94 -3.53 -4.46 3.58
C LYS A 94 -4.26 -3.16 3.26
N LEU A 95 -3.86 -2.52 2.15
CA LEU A 95 -4.60 -1.41 1.58
C LEU A 95 -5.85 -1.93 0.88
N LEU A 96 -6.94 -1.17 0.96
CA LEU A 96 -8.20 -1.53 0.32
C LEU A 96 -8.03 -1.73 -1.19
N ARG A 97 -7.21 -0.90 -1.84
CA ARG A 97 -6.86 -1.05 -3.26
C ARG A 97 -6.20 -2.39 -3.56
N ASP A 98 -5.32 -2.88 -2.70
CA ASP A 98 -4.59 -4.12 -2.95
C ASP A 98 -5.52 -5.32 -2.83
N ILE A 99 -6.42 -5.30 -1.83
CA ILE A 99 -7.47 -6.32 -1.67
C ILE A 99 -8.36 -6.36 -2.92
N MET A 100 -8.81 -5.21 -3.41
CA MET A 100 -9.61 -5.15 -4.65
C MET A 100 -8.86 -5.73 -5.84
N ASN A 101 -7.58 -5.38 -6.02
CA ASN A 101 -6.76 -5.88 -7.13
C ASN A 101 -6.51 -7.40 -7.04
N GLU A 102 -6.21 -7.91 -5.84
CA GLU A 102 -5.97 -9.34 -5.57
C GLU A 102 -7.21 -10.18 -5.90
N ASN A 103 -8.41 -9.64 -5.62
CA ASN A 103 -9.70 -10.29 -5.89
C ASN A 103 -10.26 -9.97 -7.28
N LYS A 104 -9.49 -9.30 -8.14
CA LYS A 104 -9.88 -8.90 -9.51
C LYS A 104 -11.10 -7.98 -9.58
N ILE A 105 -11.33 -7.22 -8.52
CA ILE A 105 -12.42 -6.24 -8.41
C ILE A 105 -11.95 -4.94 -9.07
N GLU A 106 -12.72 -4.49 -10.08
CA GLU A 106 -12.31 -3.39 -10.94
C GLU A 106 -12.53 -2.02 -10.27
N LEU A 107 -11.53 -1.49 -9.57
CA LEU A 107 -11.60 -0.17 -8.91
C LEU A 107 -11.75 1.03 -9.88
N TYR A 108 -11.22 0.93 -11.09
CA TYR A 108 -11.11 2.08 -11.98
C TYR A 108 -12.04 2.00 -13.18
N ALA A 109 -12.63 3.14 -13.55
CA ALA A 109 -13.21 3.33 -14.88
C ALA A 109 -12.14 3.14 -15.97
N ALA A 110 -12.58 2.91 -17.21
CA ALA A 110 -11.67 2.77 -18.36
C ALA A 110 -10.58 3.86 -18.44
N TYR A 111 -10.95 5.12 -18.16
CA TYR A 111 -10.00 6.24 -18.11
C TYR A 111 -9.08 6.21 -16.87
N GLY A 112 -9.61 5.82 -15.70
CA GLY A 112 -8.85 5.68 -14.47
C GLY A 112 -7.75 4.62 -14.56
N LYS A 113 -7.93 3.57 -15.38
CA LYS A 113 -6.89 2.54 -15.60
C LYS A 113 -5.63 3.09 -16.27
N VAL A 114 -5.75 4.11 -17.12
CA VAL A 114 -4.61 4.69 -17.86
C VAL A 114 -3.92 5.80 -17.06
N MET A 115 -4.68 6.58 -16.28
CA MET A 115 -4.19 7.79 -15.61
C MET A 115 -3.98 7.66 -14.10
N ASN A 116 -4.00 6.43 -13.56
CA ASN A 116 -3.79 6.22 -12.13
C ASN A 116 -2.31 6.36 -11.73
N CYS A 117 -2.08 6.85 -10.51
CA CYS A 117 -0.74 7.01 -9.93
C CYS A 117 -0.18 5.72 -9.30
N GLY A 118 -0.76 4.55 -9.57
CA GLY A 118 -0.30 3.29 -8.97
C GLY A 118 -0.44 3.21 -7.45
N GLY A 119 -1.25 4.09 -6.82
CA GLY A 119 -1.47 4.12 -5.37
C GLY A 119 -0.74 5.23 -4.61
N GLY A 120 0.03 6.08 -5.28
CA GLY A 120 0.76 7.20 -4.65
C GLY A 120 -0.08 8.37 -4.11
N GLY A 121 -1.41 8.31 -4.17
CA GLY A 121 -2.30 9.33 -3.60
C GLY A 121 -2.36 10.67 -4.38
N SER A 122 -1.72 10.79 -5.54
CA SER A 122 -1.59 12.05 -6.28
C SER A 122 -2.62 12.26 -7.40
N CYS A 123 -3.35 11.22 -7.80
CA CYS A 123 -4.32 11.30 -8.90
C CYS A 123 -5.79 11.42 -8.43
N GLY A 124 -6.11 11.00 -7.20
CA GLY A 124 -7.48 11.00 -6.70
C GLY A 124 -8.45 10.08 -7.45
N THR A 125 -7.97 9.11 -8.23
CA THR A 125 -8.83 8.23 -9.05
C THR A 125 -9.33 6.98 -8.32
N CYS A 126 -8.77 6.66 -7.15
CA CYS A 126 -9.10 5.48 -6.34
C CYS A 126 -10.32 5.72 -5.44
N ILE A 127 -11.39 6.33 -5.95
CA ILE A 127 -12.52 6.75 -5.10
C ILE A 127 -13.43 5.56 -4.84
N VAL A 128 -13.73 5.31 -3.57
CA VAL A 128 -14.73 4.35 -3.11
C VAL A 128 -15.62 5.00 -2.06
N GLU A 129 -16.83 4.47 -1.92
CA GLU A 129 -17.74 4.84 -0.85
C GLU A 129 -17.85 3.68 0.12
N ILE A 130 -17.66 3.97 1.41
CA ILE A 130 -17.82 3.00 2.49
C ILE A 130 -19.26 3.11 2.96
N ILE A 131 -20.03 2.05 2.74
CA ILE A 131 -21.44 1.96 3.18
C ILE A 131 -21.47 1.65 4.68
N ASP A 132 -20.75 0.59 5.08
CA ASP A 132 -20.67 0.11 6.47
C ASP A 132 -19.21 -0.25 6.83
N GLY A 133 -18.86 -0.19 8.12
CA GLY A 133 -17.53 -0.53 8.65
C GLY A 133 -16.47 0.58 8.53
N LYS A 134 -16.89 1.85 8.51
CA LYS A 134 -15.97 3.01 8.42
C LYS A 134 -15.03 3.12 9.62
N GLU A 135 -15.45 2.66 10.78
CA GLU A 135 -14.72 2.57 12.03
C GLU A 135 -13.55 1.58 11.99
N LEU A 136 -13.57 0.62 11.05
CA LEU A 136 -12.51 -0.37 10.86
C LEU A 136 -11.34 0.16 10.05
N LEU A 137 -11.50 1.37 9.50
CA LEU A 137 -10.53 2.02 8.64
C LEU A 137 -9.72 3.05 9.42
N ASN A 138 -8.56 3.41 8.89
CA ASN A 138 -7.82 4.55 9.42
C ASN A 138 -8.61 5.86 9.29
N GLU A 139 -8.27 6.85 10.11
CA GLU A 139 -8.76 8.21 9.93
C GLU A 139 -8.36 8.77 8.56
N ARG A 140 -9.19 9.68 8.05
CA ARG A 140 -8.98 10.27 6.73
C ARG A 140 -7.72 11.12 6.71
N THR A 141 -6.85 10.83 5.74
CA THR A 141 -5.54 11.49 5.61
C THR A 141 -5.65 12.88 4.97
N ASN A 142 -4.63 13.74 5.15
CA ASN A 142 -4.58 15.06 4.51
C ASN A 142 -4.69 15.00 2.97
N THR A 143 -4.15 13.93 2.36
CA THR A 143 -4.23 13.67 0.92
C THR A 143 -5.68 13.44 0.50
N GLU A 144 -6.42 12.58 1.21
CA GLU A 144 -7.85 12.38 0.99
C GLU A 144 -8.62 13.67 1.20
N ASN A 145 -8.28 14.44 2.25
CA ASN A 145 -8.89 15.73 2.52
C ASN A 145 -8.72 16.73 1.37
N ARG A 146 -7.65 16.62 0.58
CA ARG A 146 -7.43 17.49 -0.58
C ARG A 146 -8.40 17.18 -1.73
N TYR A 147 -8.65 15.91 -2.04
CA TYR A 147 -9.47 15.49 -3.18
C TYR A 147 -10.96 15.40 -2.85
N LEU A 148 -11.30 15.05 -1.61
CA LEU A 148 -12.67 14.74 -1.19
C LEU A 148 -13.33 15.92 -0.42
N LYS A 149 -12.91 17.17 -0.66
CA LYS A 149 -13.43 18.36 0.07
C LYS A 149 -14.93 18.59 -0.07
N LYS A 150 -15.50 18.21 -1.21
CA LYS A 150 -16.93 18.41 -1.55
C LYS A 150 -17.74 17.12 -1.46
N LYS A 151 -17.16 16.06 -0.89
CA LYS A 151 -17.74 14.71 -0.83
C LYS A 151 -18.05 14.35 0.62
N PRO A 152 -19.06 13.49 0.86
CA PRO A 152 -19.39 13.06 2.20
C PRO A 152 -18.22 12.28 2.83
N GLU A 153 -18.30 12.09 4.15
CA GLU A 153 -17.25 11.41 4.90
C GLU A 153 -17.18 9.90 4.65
N SER A 154 -18.24 9.32 4.06
CA SER A 154 -18.26 7.94 3.57
C SER A 154 -17.29 7.72 2.42
N TRP A 155 -16.91 8.78 1.69
CA TRP A 155 -16.00 8.64 0.55
C TRP A 155 -14.55 8.59 1.02
N ARG A 156 -13.81 7.62 0.47
CA ARG A 156 -12.42 7.34 0.81
C ARG A 156 -11.59 7.11 -0.45
N LEU A 157 -10.28 7.33 -0.35
CA LEU A 157 -9.35 6.87 -1.39
C LEU A 157 -8.88 5.46 -1.02
N ALA A 158 -9.28 4.44 -1.79
CA ALA A 158 -8.92 3.05 -1.53
C ALA A 158 -7.40 2.81 -1.45
N CYS A 159 -6.59 3.63 -2.13
CA CYS A 159 -5.13 3.56 -2.08
C CYS A 159 -4.49 4.17 -0.82
N GLN A 160 -5.24 4.95 -0.03
CA GLN A 160 -4.77 5.57 1.21
C GLN A 160 -5.46 4.97 2.45
N THR A 161 -6.37 4.04 2.22
CA THR A 161 -7.21 3.42 3.24
C THR A 161 -6.64 2.04 3.58
N ILE A 162 -6.29 1.86 4.85
CA ILE A 162 -5.86 0.57 5.40
C ILE A 162 -7.09 -0.10 6.00
N VAL A 163 -7.31 -1.37 5.67
CA VAL A 163 -8.38 -2.18 6.23
C VAL A 163 -7.90 -2.76 7.56
N GLY A 164 -8.61 -2.47 8.63
CA GLY A 164 -8.28 -2.88 9.99
C GLY A 164 -7.44 -1.87 10.75
N ASN A 165 -7.73 -1.71 12.04
CA ASN A 165 -7.02 -0.83 12.97
C ASN A 165 -6.21 -1.67 13.98
N LYS A 166 -5.26 -1.03 14.68
CA LYS A 166 -4.34 -1.73 15.61
C LYS A 166 -5.08 -2.44 16.75
N GLU A 167 -6.23 -1.93 17.15
CA GLU A 167 -7.10 -2.49 18.19
C GLU A 167 -7.89 -3.71 17.71
N ASN A 168 -8.38 -3.72 16.47
CA ASN A 168 -9.04 -4.87 15.88
C ASN A 168 -8.04 -5.88 15.31
N SER A 169 -6.75 -5.55 15.10
CA SER A 169 -5.72 -6.46 14.53
C SER A 169 -5.26 -7.64 15.43
N GLY A 170 -6.00 -7.95 16.50
CA GLY A 170 -5.93 -9.26 17.15
C GLY A 170 -4.88 -9.43 18.25
N CYS A 171 -4.80 -8.50 19.21
CA CYS A 171 -4.07 -8.73 20.48
C CYS A 171 -5.05 -8.92 21.66
N GLY A 172 -6.05 -9.79 21.51
CA GLY A 172 -7.00 -10.14 22.56
C GLY A 172 -7.26 -11.65 22.57
N PRO A 173 -7.46 -12.29 23.73
CA PRO A 173 -7.71 -13.74 23.84
C PRO A 173 -9.12 -14.19 23.40
N THR A 174 -9.83 -13.38 22.63
CA THR A 174 -11.20 -13.65 22.18
C THR A 174 -11.17 -14.12 20.73
N ALA A 175 -11.89 -15.20 20.44
CA ALA A 175 -12.09 -15.77 19.11
C ALA A 175 -12.29 -14.66 18.05
N ALA A 176 -11.55 -14.76 16.94
CA ALA A 176 -11.55 -13.78 15.87
C ALA A 176 -13.00 -13.41 15.46
N PRO A 177 -13.46 -12.18 15.72
CA PRO A 177 -14.71 -11.71 15.14
C PRO A 177 -14.49 -11.59 13.63
N VAL A 178 -15.40 -12.17 12.85
CA VAL A 178 -15.55 -11.82 11.44
C VAL A 178 -16.25 -10.46 11.42
N GLU A 179 -15.51 -9.42 11.08
CA GLU A 179 -16.10 -8.09 10.87
C GLU A 179 -16.45 -7.94 9.39
N GLU A 180 -17.65 -7.42 9.12
CA GLU A 180 -18.18 -7.22 7.78
C GLU A 180 -18.04 -5.74 7.40
N MET A 181 -17.56 -5.47 6.19
CA MET A 181 -17.42 -4.12 5.65
C MET A 181 -17.98 -4.05 4.24
N ILE A 182 -18.87 -3.09 3.98
CA ILE A 182 -19.50 -2.93 2.67
C ILE A 182 -18.91 -1.72 1.94
N VAL A 183 -18.39 -1.95 0.75
CA VAL A 183 -17.73 -0.95 -0.09
C VAL A 183 -18.47 -0.82 -1.42
N GLN A 184 -18.99 0.37 -1.71
CA GLN A 184 -19.54 0.70 -3.01
C GLN A 184 -18.42 1.23 -3.91
N ASN A 185 -18.22 0.55 -5.04
CA ASN A 185 -17.28 1.01 -6.03
C ASN A 185 -17.92 2.11 -6.89
N HIS A 186 -17.44 3.33 -6.72
CA HIS A 186 -17.96 4.48 -7.44
C HIS A 186 -17.08 4.77 -8.66
N THR A 187 -17.37 4.05 -9.75
CA THR A 187 -16.77 4.30 -11.05
C THR A 187 -17.31 5.61 -11.61
N THR A 188 -16.83 6.75 -11.13
CA THR A 188 -17.21 8.06 -11.67
C THR A 188 -16.80 8.12 -13.15
N CYS A 189 -17.80 8.18 -14.01
CA CYS A 189 -17.66 8.45 -15.44
C CYS A 189 -17.10 9.85 -15.70
#